data_AF-R5ZR24-F1
#
_entry.id   AF-R5ZR24-F1
#
_cell.length_a   1.000
_cell.length_b   1.000
_cell.length_c   1.000
_cell.angle_alpha   90.00
_cell.angle_beta   90.00
_cell.angle_gamma   90.00
#
_symmetry.space_group_name_H-M   'P 1'
#
loop_
_entity.id
_entity.type
_entity.pdbx_description
1 polymer ?
#
loop_
_entity_poly.entity_id
_entity_poly.type
_entity_poly.pdbx_seq_one_letter_code
_entity_poly.pdbx_strand_id
1 'polypeptide(L)'
;MEKRQDNNPYLLPNSNATGYGVSSENLNYIRRLPKKEQCNWWQNKEIIGTGHMDNSSIESIIRKLGKKAGVEKTHPHRFRRTGATFALRRGMPIEQVSKLLGHESIETTQIYLDISESELEQSHKKYV
;
A
#
# COMPACT_ATOMS: atom_id res chain seq x y z
N MET A 1 28.91 4.83 8.84
CA MET A 1 27.62 4.15 9.00
C MET A 1 27.56 2.98 8.04
N GLU A 2 27.32 1.79 8.57
CA GLU A 2 27.22 0.56 7.78
C GLU A 2 25.89 0.57 7.03
N LYS A 3 25.93 0.72 5.71
CA LYS A 3 24.71 0.76 4.89
C LYS A 3 24.05 -0.62 4.87
N ARG A 4 22.73 -0.67 5.01
CA ARG A 4 21.95 -1.87 4.71
C ARG A 4 22.25 -2.32 3.28
N GLN A 5 22.80 -3.52 3.14
CA GLN A 5 22.80 -4.27 1.89
C GLN A 5 21.49 -5.04 1.89
N ASP A 6 20.62 -4.81 0.91
CA ASP A 6 19.21 -5.19 0.91
C ASP A 6 18.93 -6.70 0.78
N ASN A 7 19.56 -7.53 1.61
CA ASN A 7 19.21 -8.95 1.79
C ASN A 7 18.00 -9.13 2.73
N ASN A 8 17.22 -8.08 3.00
CA ASN A 8 16.04 -8.19 3.83
C ASN A 8 14.90 -8.79 2.99
N PRO A 9 14.31 -9.93 3.39
CA PRO A 9 13.23 -10.55 2.64
C PRO A 9 11.94 -9.73 2.66
N TYR A 10 11.84 -8.69 3.49
CA TYR A 10 10.64 -7.90 3.69
C TYR A 10 10.73 -6.50 3.07
N LEU A 11 9.70 -6.18 2.29
CA LEU A 11 9.52 -4.85 1.67
C LEU A 11 9.27 -3.75 2.72
N LEU A 12 8.53 -4.08 3.78
CA LEU A 12 8.18 -3.19 4.87
C LEU A 12 8.78 -3.70 6.18
N PRO A 13 10.03 -3.33 6.48
CA PRO A 13 10.69 -3.81 7.68
C PRO A 13 10.10 -3.12 8.91
N ASN A 14 10.05 -3.87 10.01
CA ASN A 14 9.75 -3.27 11.31
C ASN A 14 10.87 -2.29 11.68
N SER A 15 10.55 -1.25 12.42
CA SER A 15 11.57 -0.43 13.09
C SER A 15 11.91 -1.03 14.44
N ASN A 16 13.09 -0.75 14.98
CA ASN A 16 13.50 -1.12 16.36
C ASN A 16 12.73 -0.33 17.44
N ALA A 17 11.49 0.02 17.14
CA ALA A 17 10.68 1.00 17.81
C ALA A 17 9.22 0.59 17.73
N THR A 18 8.63 0.49 18.92
CA THR A 18 7.25 0.19 19.30
C THR A 18 6.20 0.30 18.17
N GLY A 19 5.82 -0.86 17.61
CA GLY A 19 4.49 -1.19 17.04
C GLY A 19 3.86 -0.31 15.94
N TYR A 20 4.42 0.84 15.58
CA TYR A 20 3.77 1.84 14.72
C TYR A 20 4.75 2.52 13.75
N GLY A 21 5.87 1.87 13.43
CA GLY A 21 6.98 2.47 12.69
C GLY A 21 7.98 3.16 13.60
N VAL A 22 8.81 4.02 13.01
CA VAL A 22 9.97 4.66 13.66
C VAL A 22 9.57 5.36 14.96
N SER A 23 10.24 5.07 16.09
CA SER A 23 9.93 5.66 17.40
C SER A 23 10.08 7.17 17.33
N SER A 24 9.46 7.88 18.29
CA SER A 24 9.74 9.30 18.49
C SER A 24 11.24 9.57 18.64
N GLU A 25 12.00 8.73 19.34
CA GLU A 25 13.47 8.87 19.40
C GLU A 25 14.12 8.74 18.04
N ASN A 26 13.79 7.69 17.28
CA ASN A 26 14.39 7.43 15.98
C ASN A 26 13.98 8.48 14.95
N LEU A 27 12.76 9.02 15.03
CA LEU A 27 12.29 10.09 14.15
C LEU A 27 13.00 11.41 14.46
N ASN A 28 13.22 11.70 15.74
CA ASN A 28 14.02 12.85 16.17
C ASN A 28 15.49 12.71 15.74
N TYR A 29 16.04 11.50 15.80
CA TYR A 29 17.37 11.20 15.26
C TYR A 29 17.43 11.46 13.75
N ILE A 30 16.50 10.91 12.95
CA ILE A 30 16.44 11.14 11.50
C ILE A 30 16.35 12.64 11.19
N ARG A 31 15.51 13.38 11.92
CA ARG A 31 15.35 14.84 11.71
C ARG A 31 16.62 15.65 11.94
N ARG A 32 17.55 15.15 12.76
CA ARG A 32 18.85 15.79 13.01
C ARG A 32 19.91 15.43 11.95
N LEU A 33 19.68 14.41 11.13
CA LEU A 33 20.60 14.04 10.05
C LEU A 33 20.62 15.10 8.94
N PRO A 34 21.73 15.23 8.20
CA PRO A 34 21.79 16.03 6.98
C PRO A 34 20.69 15.61 6.00
N LYS A 35 20.11 16.57 5.26
CA LYS A 35 18.97 16.32 4.35
C LYS A 35 19.21 15.18 3.34
N LYS A 36 20.47 15.01 2.88
CA LYS A 36 20.89 13.93 1.97
C LYS A 36 20.81 12.54 2.62
N GLU A 37 21.04 12.45 3.93
CA GLU A 37 20.97 11.22 4.71
C GLU A 37 19.55 10.96 5.23
N GLN A 38 18.77 12.02 5.48
CA GLN A 38 17.33 11.90 5.73
C GLN A 38 16.65 11.13 4.60
N CYS A 39 16.97 11.42 3.34
CA CYS A 39 16.45 10.69 2.19
C CYS A 39 16.96 9.25 2.07
N ASN A 40 17.80 8.73 2.97
CA ASN A 40 18.27 7.35 2.95
C ASN A 40 18.09 6.68 4.32
N TRP A 41 17.21 7.21 5.17
CA TRP A 41 17.02 6.77 6.55
C TRP A 41 16.68 5.26 6.66
N TRP A 42 15.97 4.72 5.67
CA TRP A 42 15.59 3.30 5.59
C TRP A 42 16.75 2.34 5.34
N GLN A 43 17.93 2.87 5.00
CA GLN A 43 19.17 2.11 4.84
C GLN A 43 19.95 1.96 6.15
N ASN A 44 19.52 2.62 7.23
CA ASN A 44 20.21 2.56 8.51
C ASN A 44 19.79 1.31 9.31
N LYS A 45 20.74 0.39 9.53
CA LYS A 45 20.54 -0.86 10.28
C LYS A 45 20.20 -0.65 11.76
N GLU A 46 20.52 0.51 12.33
CA GLU A 46 20.21 0.82 13.74
C GLU A 46 18.73 1.20 13.93
N ILE A 47 18.14 1.82 12.90
CA ILE A 47 16.76 2.30 12.90
C ILE A 47 15.78 1.19 12.51
N ILE A 48 16.20 0.36 11.54
CA ILE A 48 15.40 -0.70 10.96
C ILE A 48 15.68 -2.02 11.68
N GLY A 49 14.63 -2.68 12.14
CA GLY A 49 14.69 -4.00 12.77
C GLY A 49 14.75 -5.16 11.79
N THR A 50 14.90 -6.36 12.34
CA THR A 50 15.13 -7.61 11.58
C THR A 50 13.84 -8.32 11.14
N GLY A 51 12.66 -7.82 11.49
CA GLY A 51 11.36 -8.42 11.17
C GLY A 51 10.51 -7.61 10.16
N HIS A 52 9.36 -8.15 9.79
CA HIS A 52 8.35 -7.41 9.02
C HIS A 52 7.46 -6.56 9.94
N MET A 53 6.92 -5.49 9.39
CA MET A 53 5.90 -4.69 10.08
C MET A 53 4.58 -5.47 10.18
N ASP A 54 3.84 -5.27 11.27
CA ASP A 54 2.53 -5.90 11.47
C ASP A 54 1.45 -5.24 10.61
N ASN A 55 0.43 -6.02 10.25
CA ASN A 55 -0.72 -5.55 9.48
C ASN A 55 -1.45 -4.39 10.19
N SER A 56 -1.55 -4.43 11.52
CA SER A 56 -2.18 -3.40 12.35
C SER A 56 -1.41 -2.07 12.30
N SER A 57 -0.09 -2.11 12.21
CA SER A 57 0.77 -0.93 12.06
C SER A 57 0.53 -0.27 10.71
N ILE A 58 0.47 -1.07 9.63
CA ILE A 58 0.17 -0.59 8.28
C ILE A 58 -1.21 0.06 8.24
N GLU A 59 -2.22 -0.59 8.82
CA GLU A 59 -3.57 -0.05 8.87
C GLU A 59 -3.63 1.27 9.63
N SER A 60 -2.91 1.35 10.76
CA SER A 60 -2.83 2.56 11.58
C SER A 60 -2.17 3.73 10.85
N ILE A 61 -1.10 3.46 10.09
CA ILE A 61 -0.43 4.46 9.24
C ILE A 61 -1.40 4.97 8.18
N ILE A 62 -2.07 4.07 7.46
CA ILE A 62 -3.05 4.43 6.42
C ILE A 62 -4.19 5.26 7.00
N ARG A 63 -4.73 4.87 8.16
CA ARG A 63 -5.83 5.60 8.81
C ARG A 63 -5.42 7.02 9.21
N LYS A 64 -4.18 7.20 9.71
CA LYS A 64 -3.61 8.53 10.01
C LYS A 64 -3.46 9.38 8.75
N LEU A 65 -2.96 8.79 7.67
CA LEU A 65 -2.83 9.47 6.37
C LEU A 65 -4.20 9.88 5.82
N GLY A 66 -5.19 8.99 5.89
CA GLY A 66 -6.56 9.29 5.49
C GLY A 66 -7.18 10.45 6.27
N LYS A 67 -7.02 10.47 7.60
CA LYS A 67 -7.45 11.60 8.43
C LYS A 67 -6.81 12.93 8.00
N LYS A 68 -5.51 12.93 7.70
CA LYS A 68 -4.80 14.12 7.21
C LYS A 68 -5.26 14.57 5.83
N ALA A 69 -5.63 13.61 4.97
CA ALA A 69 -6.11 13.88 3.62
C ALA A 69 -7.62 14.18 3.55
N GLY A 70 -8.35 14.14 4.68
CA GLY A 70 -9.82 14.28 4.69
C GLY A 70 -10.58 13.09 4.08
N VAL A 71 -9.94 11.92 3.97
CA VAL A 71 -10.54 10.71 3.42
C VAL A 71 -10.99 9.80 4.56
N GLU A 72 -12.31 9.61 4.67
CA GLU A 72 -12.92 8.74 5.67
C GLU A 72 -12.68 7.25 5.38
N LYS A 73 -12.85 6.38 6.38
CA LYS A 73 -12.81 4.90 6.28
C LYS A 73 -11.63 4.37 5.43
N THR A 74 -10.43 4.83 5.70
CA THR A 74 -9.20 4.43 4.99
C THR A 74 -8.57 3.19 5.63
N HIS A 75 -8.37 2.15 4.83
CA HIS A 75 -7.69 0.91 5.21
C HIS A 75 -7.14 0.23 3.93
N PRO A 76 -6.10 -0.63 4.03
CA PRO A 76 -5.44 -1.25 2.87
C PRO A 76 -6.42 -1.89 1.88
N HIS A 77 -7.37 -2.68 2.40
CA HIS A 77 -8.34 -3.38 1.56
C HIS A 77 -9.18 -2.42 0.72
N ARG A 78 -9.59 -1.25 1.25
CA ARG A 78 -10.37 -0.28 0.49
C ARG A 78 -9.58 0.27 -0.70
N PHE A 79 -8.31 0.60 -0.52
CA PHE A 79 -7.46 1.04 -1.64
C PHE A 79 -7.26 -0.06 -2.67
N ARG A 80 -7.11 -1.31 -2.23
CA ARG A 80 -7.08 -2.48 -3.13
C ARG A 80 -8.35 -2.57 -3.97
N ARG A 81 -9.53 -2.40 -3.36
CA ARG A 81 -10.82 -2.36 -4.07
C ARG A 81 -10.85 -1.23 -5.10
N THR A 82 -10.49 -0.02 -4.68
CA THR A 82 -10.44 1.14 -5.56
C THR A 82 -9.52 0.87 -6.76
N GLY A 83 -8.31 0.34 -6.54
CA GLY A 83 -7.40 -0.04 -7.62
C GLY A 83 -8.01 -1.04 -8.61
N ALA A 84 -8.69 -2.07 -8.11
CA ALA A 84 -9.38 -3.06 -8.94
C ALA A 84 -10.49 -2.41 -9.79
N THR A 85 -11.37 -1.62 -9.18
CA THR A 85 -12.44 -0.89 -9.89
C THR A 85 -11.89 0.06 -10.93
N PHE A 86 -10.82 0.81 -10.63
CA PHE A 86 -10.20 1.71 -11.61
C PHE A 86 -9.57 0.97 -12.80
N ALA A 87 -9.00 -0.22 -12.58
CA ALA A 87 -8.46 -1.04 -13.65
C ALA A 87 -9.58 -1.56 -14.57
N LEU A 88 -10.66 -2.10 -13.98
CA LEU A 88 -11.83 -2.58 -14.71
C LEU A 88 -12.50 -1.45 -15.51
N ARG A 89 -12.70 -0.27 -14.91
CA ARG A 89 -13.26 0.92 -15.59
C ARG A 89 -12.43 1.41 -16.77
N ARG A 90 -11.11 1.19 -16.74
CA ARG A 90 -10.23 1.51 -17.87
C ARG A 90 -10.24 0.44 -18.96
N GLY A 91 -11.07 -0.59 -18.81
CA GLY A 91 -11.22 -1.68 -19.78
C GLY A 91 -10.18 -2.79 -19.62
N MET A 92 -9.49 -2.89 -18.47
CA MET A 92 -8.62 -4.03 -18.21
C MET A 92 -9.49 -5.30 -18.01
N PRO A 93 -9.22 -6.39 -18.74
CA PRO A 93 -9.91 -7.66 -18.53
C PRO A 93 -9.84 -8.14 -17.09
N ILE A 94 -10.93 -8.71 -16.59
CA ILE A 94 -11.04 -9.14 -15.19
C ILE A 94 -9.98 -10.19 -14.81
N GLU A 95 -9.60 -11.05 -15.74
CA GLU A 95 -8.57 -12.07 -15.57
C GLU A 95 -7.20 -11.42 -15.30
N GLN A 96 -6.91 -10.34 -16.04
CA GLN A 96 -5.68 -9.56 -15.86
C GLN A 96 -5.69 -8.82 -14.53
N VAL A 97 -6.83 -8.22 -14.14
CA VAL A 97 -6.99 -7.56 -12.83
C VAL A 97 -6.85 -8.58 -11.70
N SER A 98 -7.46 -9.76 -11.81
CA SER A 98 -7.40 -10.82 -10.81
C SER A 98 -5.96 -11.33 -10.62
N LYS A 99 -5.23 -11.51 -11.74
CA LYS A 99 -3.82 -11.90 -11.71
C LYS A 99 -2.92 -10.81 -11.13
N LEU A 100 -3.18 -9.53 -11.44
CA LEU A 100 -2.47 -8.39 -10.89
C LEU A 100 -2.63 -8.28 -9.37
N LEU A 101 -3.81 -8.61 -8.86
CA LEU A 101 -4.10 -8.61 -7.43
C LEU A 101 -3.60 -9.89 -6.74
N GLY A 102 -3.38 -10.98 -7.48
CA GLY A 102 -3.01 -12.27 -6.93
C GLY A 102 -4.14 -12.95 -6.16
N HIS A 103 -5.39 -12.80 -6.62
CA HIS A 103 -6.50 -13.57 -6.06
C HIS A 103 -6.45 -15.01 -6.56
N GLU A 104 -6.61 -15.98 -5.65
CA GLU A 104 -6.69 -17.41 -5.99
C GLU A 104 -7.95 -17.76 -6.81
N SER A 105 -9.04 -17.00 -6.61
CA SER A 105 -10.30 -17.14 -7.38
C SER A 105 -10.71 -15.83 -8.02
N ILE A 106 -11.19 -15.93 -9.27
CA ILE A 106 -11.74 -14.81 -10.05
C ILE A 106 -13.01 -14.24 -9.37
N GLU A 107 -13.76 -15.06 -8.62
CA GLU A 107 -14.97 -14.64 -7.91
C GLU A 107 -14.71 -13.49 -6.93
N THR A 108 -13.52 -13.46 -6.31
CA THR A 108 -13.13 -12.36 -5.40
C THR A 108 -12.99 -11.03 -6.16
N THR A 109 -12.67 -11.08 -7.45
CA THR A 109 -12.56 -9.92 -8.35
C THR A 109 -13.91 -9.56 -8.96
N GLN A 110 -14.83 -10.52 -9.11
CA GLN A 110 -16.19 -10.28 -9.61
C GLN A 110 -17.01 -9.34 -8.72
N ILE A 111 -16.72 -9.30 -7.41
CA ILE A 111 -17.32 -8.34 -6.46
C ILE A 111 -17.06 -6.87 -6.89
N TYR A 112 -16.06 -6.61 -7.74
CA TYR A 112 -15.76 -5.28 -8.27
C TYR A 112 -16.40 -4.98 -9.63
N LEU A 113 -17.13 -5.94 -10.23
CA LEU A 113 -17.91 -5.77 -11.47
C LEU A 113 -19.27 -5.14 -11.21
N ASP A 114 -19.40 -4.26 -10.23
CA ASP A 114 -20.60 -3.43 -10.08
C ASP A 114 -20.58 -2.35 -11.18
N ILE A 115 -20.76 -2.82 -12.42
CA ILE A 115 -20.77 -2.05 -13.64
C ILE A 115 -22.05 -1.24 -13.58
N SER A 116 -21.94 0.09 -13.56
CA SER A 116 -23.14 0.93 -13.62
C SER A 116 -23.83 0.71 -14.97
N GLU A 117 -25.16 0.82 -15.01
CA GLU A 117 -25.96 0.61 -16.24
C GLU A 117 -25.45 1.46 -17.43
N SER A 118 -24.90 2.64 -17.14
CA SER A 118 -24.21 3.52 -18.09
C SER A 118 -22.91 2.95 -18.69
N GLU A 119 -22.13 2.20 -17.91
CA GLU A 119 -20.88 1.56 -18.36
C GLU A 119 -21.20 0.32 -19.21
N LEU A 120 -22.27 -0.41 -18.88
CA LEU A 120 -22.76 -1.52 -19.68
C LEU A 120 -23.27 -1.04 -21.05
N GLU A 121 -24.04 0.05 -21.09
CA GLU A 121 -24.55 0.62 -22.34
C GLU A 121 -23.42 1.09 -23.27
N GLN A 122 -22.38 1.73 -22.71
CA GLN A 122 -21.20 2.14 -23.48
C GLN A 122 -20.39 0.95 -24.03
N SER A 123 -20.22 -0.10 -23.22
CA SER A 123 -19.53 -1.31 -23.66
C SER A 123 -20.32 -2.03 -24.76
N HIS A 124 -21.64 -2.14 -24.60
CA HIS A 124 -22.52 -2.71 -25.62
C HIS A 124 -22.40 -1.94 -26.94
N LYS A 125 -22.56 -0.61 -26.93
CA LYS A 125 -22.37 0.24 -28.13
C LYS A 125 -21.00 0.11 -28.79
N LYS A 126 -19.97 -0.29 -28.04
CA LYS A 126 -18.59 -0.40 -28.54
C LYS A 126 -18.32 -1.74 -29.21
N TYR A 127 -18.95 -2.82 -28.76
CA TYR A 127 -18.63 -4.19 -29.18
C TYR A 127 -19.76 -4.93 -29.88
N VAL A 128 -20.99 -4.39 -29.86
CA VAL A 128 -22.18 -4.90 -30.55
C VAL A 128 -22.72 -3.80 -31.47
#